data_AF-A0A2E0KKC1-F1
#
_entry.id   AF-A0A2E0KKC1-F1
#
_cell.length_a   1.000
_cell.length_b   1.000
_cell.length_c   1.000
_cell.angle_alpha   90.00
_cell.angle_beta   90.00
_cell.angle_gamma   90.00
#
_symmetry.space_group_name_H-M   'P 1'
#
loop_
_entity.id
_entity.type
_entity.pdbx_description
1 polymer ?
#
loop_
_entity_poly.entity_id
_entity_poly.type
_entity_poly.pdbx_seq_one_letter_code
_entity_poly.pdbx_strand_id
1 'polypeptide(L)'
;MNKALQRELKLFFLIPKNIYLPISIFGIIFVIFLVLDLDNSLNYASSFIASFITIFIISENTFKDDHANGYLEQKLSESGISDIILYLLAKWIINVFFVFMPIAAISLIFQGHEISIELFGIYVIMLSTLYFFFNLGSAISLKRNNSLNALLIIPLLIPFIILVKGIFVDGQLEPNFWFLFAYFVFASSFIFYTILQVLRIQSR
;
A
#
# COMPACT_ATOMS: atom_id res chain seq x y z
N MET A 1 -6.25 -19.97 -14.31
CA MET A 1 -6.33 -18.91 -13.28
C MET A 1 -5.24 -19.17 -12.26
N ASN A 2 -4.37 -18.20 -12.01
CA ASN A 2 -3.15 -18.38 -11.23
C ASN A 2 -3.46 -18.82 -9.78
N LYS A 3 -2.91 -19.94 -9.30
CA LYS A 3 -3.20 -20.52 -7.97
C LYS A 3 -2.95 -19.51 -6.84
N ALA A 4 -1.97 -18.62 -7.01
CA ALA A 4 -1.66 -17.55 -6.06
C ALA A 4 -2.81 -16.53 -5.94
N LEU A 5 -3.35 -16.05 -7.07
CA LEU A 5 -4.47 -15.10 -7.07
C LEU A 5 -5.74 -15.71 -6.44
N GLN A 6 -6.03 -16.97 -6.76
CA GLN A 6 -7.17 -17.68 -6.16
C GLN A 6 -7.05 -17.81 -4.64
N ARG A 7 -5.84 -18.09 -4.14
CA ARG A 7 -5.57 -18.14 -2.70
C ARG A 7 -5.81 -16.79 -2.06
N GLU A 8 -5.20 -15.73 -2.58
CA GLU A 8 -5.33 -14.39 -1.97
C GLU A 8 -6.78 -13.90 -2.03
N LEU A 9 -7.51 -14.14 -3.12
CA LEU A 9 -8.96 -13.88 -3.19
C LEU A 9 -9.70 -14.60 -2.07
N LYS A 10 -9.47 -15.91 -1.91
CA LYS A 10 -10.11 -16.70 -0.86
C LYS A 10 -9.75 -16.20 0.53
N LEU A 11 -8.48 -15.93 0.81
CA LEU A 11 -8.04 -15.42 2.11
C LEU A 11 -8.67 -14.06 2.41
N PHE A 12 -8.83 -13.21 1.40
CA PHE A 12 -9.44 -11.90 1.56
C PHE A 12 -10.93 -12.00 1.95
N PHE A 13 -11.68 -12.92 1.35
CA PHE A 13 -13.10 -13.13 1.69
C PHE A 13 -13.33 -14.02 2.93
N LEU A 14 -12.47 -15.02 3.16
CA LEU A 14 -12.62 -15.98 4.26
C LEU A 14 -12.13 -15.43 5.60
N ILE A 15 -11.23 -14.46 5.59
CA ILE A 15 -10.71 -13.80 6.78
C ILE A 15 -11.27 -12.37 6.78
N PRO A 16 -12.41 -12.11 7.46
CA PRO A 16 -13.06 -10.80 7.43
C PRO A 16 -12.14 -9.65 7.84
N LYS A 17 -11.13 -9.95 8.68
CA LYS A 17 -10.07 -9.02 9.12
C LYS A 17 -9.39 -8.32 7.97
N ASN A 18 -9.20 -8.99 6.84
CA ASN A 18 -8.53 -8.41 5.68
C ASN A 18 -9.36 -7.31 5.00
N ILE A 19 -10.67 -7.29 5.20
CA ILE A 19 -11.59 -6.26 4.67
C ILE A 19 -11.87 -5.19 5.72
N TYR A 20 -12.35 -5.60 6.90
CA TYR A 20 -12.83 -4.64 7.88
C TYR A 20 -11.69 -3.80 8.45
N LEU A 21 -10.49 -4.37 8.65
CA LEU A 21 -9.40 -3.67 9.30
C LEU A 21 -8.93 -2.46 8.49
N PRO A 22 -8.57 -2.60 7.19
CA PRO A 22 -8.23 -1.45 6.34
C PRO A 22 -9.29 -0.34 6.35
N ILE A 23 -10.54 -0.72 6.09
CA ILE A 23 -11.63 0.23 5.86
C ILE A 23 -12.01 0.91 7.17
N SER A 24 -11.99 0.19 8.29
CA SER A 24 -12.28 0.76 9.61
C SER A 24 -11.20 1.72 10.05
N ILE A 25 -9.91 1.38 9.87
CA ILE A 25 -8.79 2.27 10.21
C ILE A 25 -8.89 3.56 9.39
N PHE A 26 -9.05 3.42 8.07
CA PHE A 26 -9.23 4.56 7.19
C PHE A 26 -10.41 5.41 7.65
N GLY A 27 -11.58 4.81 7.85
CA GLY A 27 -12.79 5.50 8.27
C GLY A 27 -12.65 6.20 9.61
N ILE A 28 -12.09 5.55 10.64
CA ILE A 28 -11.91 6.14 11.97
C ILE A 28 -10.98 7.34 11.91
N ILE A 29 -9.80 7.19 11.30
CA ILE A 29 -8.81 8.27 11.22
C ILE A 29 -9.37 9.42 10.38
N PHE A 30 -10.02 9.10 9.27
CA PHE A 30 -10.65 10.09 8.41
C PHE A 30 -11.75 10.88 9.14
N VAL A 31 -12.63 10.21 9.88
CA VAL A 31 -13.68 10.86 10.68
C VAL A 31 -13.08 11.72 11.80
N ILE A 32 -12.03 11.27 12.48
CA ILE A 32 -11.35 12.08 13.52
C ILE A 32 -10.89 13.40 12.92
N PHE A 33 -10.22 13.37 11.77
CA PHE A 33 -9.76 14.60 11.13
C PHE A 33 -10.90 15.47 10.60
N LEU A 34 -12.01 14.86 10.16
CA LEU A 34 -13.19 15.59 9.73
C LEU A 34 -13.86 16.32 10.91
N VAL A 35 -14.01 15.66 12.05
CA VAL A 35 -14.63 16.24 13.26
C VAL A 35 -13.77 17.34 13.88
N LEU A 36 -12.44 17.26 13.73
CA LEU A 36 -11.52 18.27 14.23
C LEU A 36 -11.56 19.60 13.44
N ASP A 37 -12.44 19.73 12.44
CA ASP A 37 -12.71 20.93 11.64
C ASP A 37 -11.41 21.62 11.20
N LEU A 38 -10.47 20.80 10.72
CA LEU A 38 -9.30 21.31 10.03
C LEU A 38 -9.82 21.96 8.74
N ASP A 39 -9.61 23.27 8.60
CA ASP A 39 -10.01 24.11 7.44
C ASP A 39 -10.08 23.33 6.12
N ASN A 40 -10.98 23.67 5.19
CA ASN A 40 -11.12 23.00 3.88
C ASN A 40 -9.80 22.76 3.11
N SER A 41 -8.76 23.55 3.38
CA SER A 41 -7.39 23.37 2.87
C SER A 41 -6.67 22.09 3.35
N LEU A 42 -7.13 21.47 4.43
CA LEU A 42 -6.56 20.30 5.08
C LEU A 42 -7.32 19.00 4.76
N ASN A 43 -8.39 19.05 3.96
CA ASN A 43 -9.16 17.88 3.50
C ASN A 43 -8.29 16.87 2.74
N TYR A 44 -7.29 17.36 1.99
CA TYR A 44 -6.33 16.48 1.34
C TYR A 44 -5.36 15.85 2.36
N ALA A 45 -4.83 16.64 3.31
CA ALA A 45 -3.90 16.15 4.30
C ALA A 45 -4.52 15.07 5.20
N SER A 46 -5.77 15.26 5.62
CA SER A 46 -6.51 14.28 6.42
C SER A 46 -6.73 12.96 5.69
N SER A 47 -7.21 13.02 4.44
CA SER A 47 -7.36 11.86 3.56
C SER A 47 -6.03 11.16 3.30
N PHE A 48 -4.97 11.91 3.01
CA PHE A 48 -3.64 11.37 2.76
C PHE A 48 -3.08 10.67 4.00
N ILE A 49 -3.16 11.28 5.18
CA ILE A 49 -2.67 10.69 6.44
C ILE A 49 -3.47 9.42 6.78
N ALA A 50 -4.80 9.45 6.62
CA ALA A 50 -5.65 8.29 6.85
C ALA A 50 -5.27 7.12 5.92
N SER A 51 -5.12 7.39 4.62
CA SER A 51 -4.68 6.44 3.62
C SER A 51 -3.28 5.88 3.92
N PHE A 52 -2.35 6.75 4.31
CA PHE A 52 -0.98 6.42 4.66
C PHE A 52 -0.91 5.44 5.84
N ILE A 53 -1.58 5.76 6.95
CA ILE A 53 -1.62 4.92 8.15
C ILE A 53 -2.30 3.59 7.85
N THR A 54 -3.35 3.62 7.02
CA THR A 54 -4.05 2.39 6.61
C THR A 54 -3.12 1.45 5.86
N ILE A 55 -2.39 1.93 4.86
CA ILE A 55 -1.43 1.09 4.12
C ILE A 55 -0.30 0.61 5.04
N PHE A 56 0.18 1.47 5.93
CA PHE A 56 1.19 1.08 6.92
C PHE A 56 0.74 -0.12 7.75
N ILE A 57 -0.46 -0.08 8.34
CA ILE A 57 -0.97 -1.15 9.20
C ILE A 57 -1.23 -2.45 8.42
N ILE A 58 -1.72 -2.34 7.19
CA ILE A 58 -1.88 -3.51 6.30
C ILE A 58 -0.53 -4.17 6.06
N SER A 59 0.48 -3.36 5.74
CA SER A 59 1.81 -3.85 5.40
C SER A 59 2.47 -4.64 6.53
N GLU A 60 2.24 -4.25 7.79
CA GLU A 60 2.88 -4.89 8.94
C GLU A 60 2.51 -6.35 9.09
N ASN A 61 1.31 -6.74 8.65
CA ASN A 61 0.80 -8.11 8.78
C ASN A 61 0.97 -8.92 7.48
N THR A 62 1.24 -8.27 6.34
CA THR A 62 1.27 -8.91 5.00
C THR A 62 2.07 -10.20 4.96
N PHE A 63 3.27 -10.21 5.54
CA PHE A 63 4.17 -11.38 5.52
C PHE A 63 4.21 -12.14 6.84
N LYS A 64 3.87 -11.48 7.97
CA LYS A 64 3.93 -12.11 9.30
C LYS A 64 2.96 -13.29 9.41
N ASP A 65 1.73 -13.12 8.93
CA ASP A 65 0.71 -14.17 8.99
C ASP A 65 1.09 -15.38 8.11
N ASP A 66 1.69 -15.14 6.95
CA ASP A 66 2.14 -16.19 6.03
C ASP A 66 3.43 -16.89 6.50
N HIS A 67 4.29 -16.17 7.22
CA HIS A 67 5.48 -16.73 7.86
C HIS A 67 5.12 -17.57 9.09
N ALA A 68 4.19 -17.09 9.94
CA ALA A 68 3.72 -17.82 11.13
C ALA A 68 3.10 -19.18 10.78
N ASN A 69 2.44 -19.27 9.62
CA ASN A 69 1.85 -20.52 9.12
C ASN A 69 2.82 -21.39 8.29
N GLY A 70 4.09 -20.99 8.15
CA GLY A 70 5.10 -21.70 7.35
C GLY A 70 4.89 -21.65 5.83
N TYR A 71 3.81 -21.01 5.34
CA TYR A 71 3.49 -20.93 3.92
C TYR A 71 4.58 -20.19 3.13
N LEU A 72 5.11 -19.11 3.70
CA LEU A 72 6.15 -18.31 3.06
C LEU A 72 7.44 -19.12 2.87
N GLU A 73 7.84 -19.89 3.88
CA GLU A 73 9.02 -20.76 3.83
C GLU A 73 8.84 -21.91 2.84
N GLN A 74 7.67 -22.57 2.87
CA GLN A 74 7.32 -23.61 1.90
C GLN A 74 7.39 -23.07 0.46
N LYS A 75 6.81 -21.89 0.21
CA LYS A 75 6.84 -21.22 -1.09
C LYS A 75 8.28 -20.93 -1.53
N LEU A 76 9.12 -20.43 -0.62
CA LEU A 76 10.51 -20.10 -0.93
C LEU A 76 11.38 -21.33 -1.21
N SER A 77 11.04 -22.48 -0.60
CA SER A 77 11.81 -23.72 -0.76
C SER A 77 11.35 -24.61 -1.92
N GLU A 78 10.05 -24.72 -2.15
CA GLU A 78 9.49 -25.66 -3.14
C GLU A 78 9.27 -25.04 -4.51
N SER A 79 9.09 -23.71 -4.57
CA SER A 79 8.59 -23.04 -5.77
C SER A 79 9.62 -22.09 -6.40
N GLY A 80 9.53 -21.93 -7.72
CA GLY A 80 10.49 -21.12 -8.48
C GLY A 80 10.36 -19.62 -8.17
N ILE A 81 11.32 -18.82 -8.63
CA ILE A 81 11.27 -17.34 -8.54
C ILE A 81 9.93 -16.79 -9.05
N SER A 82 9.42 -17.38 -10.12
CA SER A 82 8.13 -17.02 -10.72
C SER A 82 6.96 -17.12 -9.73
N ASP A 83 6.92 -18.13 -8.88
CA ASP A 83 5.79 -18.38 -7.98
C ASP A 83 5.72 -17.39 -6.81
N ILE A 84 6.88 -16.90 -6.36
CA ILE A 84 6.99 -15.84 -5.34
C ILE A 84 6.58 -14.49 -5.94
N ILE A 85 7.02 -14.20 -7.18
CA ILE A 85 6.59 -13.00 -7.91
C ILE A 85 5.06 -13.01 -8.06
N LEU A 86 4.48 -14.14 -8.45
CA LEU A 86 3.03 -14.28 -8.58
C LEU A 86 2.29 -14.15 -7.25
N TYR A 87 2.88 -14.60 -6.15
CA TYR A 87 2.37 -14.40 -4.80
C TYR A 87 2.34 -12.91 -4.40
N LEU A 88 3.45 -12.19 -4.60
CA LEU A 88 3.55 -10.77 -4.30
C LEU A 88 2.61 -9.93 -5.19
N LEU A 89 2.53 -10.25 -6.48
CA LEU A 89 1.59 -9.63 -7.42
C LEU A 89 0.14 -9.90 -7.02
N ALA A 90 -0.19 -11.13 -6.63
CA ALA A 90 -1.53 -11.47 -6.18
C ALA A 90 -1.95 -10.61 -4.98
N LYS A 91 -1.09 -10.47 -3.97
CA LYS A 91 -1.37 -9.60 -2.82
C LYS A 91 -1.56 -8.15 -3.21
N TRP A 92 -0.72 -7.63 -4.09
CA TRP A 92 -0.87 -6.26 -4.59
C TRP A 92 -2.21 -6.07 -5.31
N ILE A 93 -2.56 -6.97 -6.25
CA ILE A 93 -3.81 -6.91 -7.02
C ILE A 93 -5.03 -6.91 -6.09
N ILE A 94 -5.06 -7.79 -5.09
CA ILE A 94 -6.17 -7.84 -4.12
C ILE A 94 -6.30 -6.51 -3.37
N ASN A 95 -5.20 -5.97 -2.88
CA ASN A 95 -5.23 -4.68 -2.18
C ASN A 95 -5.66 -3.53 -3.12
N VAL A 96 -5.25 -3.54 -4.38
CA VAL A 96 -5.69 -2.54 -5.37
C VAL A 96 -7.21 -2.53 -5.49
N PHE A 97 -7.83 -3.69 -5.75
CA PHE A 97 -9.26 -3.76 -6.01
C PHE A 97 -10.12 -3.54 -4.77
N PHE A 98 -9.72 -4.09 -3.62
CA PHE A 98 -10.59 -4.13 -2.45
C PHE A 98 -10.27 -3.09 -1.38
N VAL A 99 -9.08 -2.49 -1.42
CA VAL A 99 -8.66 -1.49 -0.43
C VAL A 99 -8.40 -0.15 -1.11
N PHE A 100 -7.54 -0.12 -2.13
CA PHE A 100 -7.10 1.15 -2.72
C PHE A 100 -8.19 1.83 -3.52
N MET A 101 -8.94 1.08 -4.34
CA MET A 101 -10.06 1.65 -5.10
C MET A 101 -11.14 2.26 -4.20
N PRO A 102 -11.64 1.58 -3.13
CA PRO A 102 -12.59 2.20 -2.20
C PRO A 102 -12.03 3.44 -1.49
N ILE A 103 -10.79 3.37 -1.00
CA ILE A 103 -10.14 4.50 -0.32
C ILE A 103 -9.99 5.70 -1.25
N ALA A 104 -9.58 5.47 -2.50
CA ALA A 104 -9.44 6.51 -3.52
C ALA A 104 -10.79 7.16 -3.84
N ALA A 105 -11.85 6.35 -4.03
CA ALA A 105 -13.18 6.85 -4.31
C ALA A 105 -13.71 7.73 -3.17
N ILE A 106 -13.63 7.24 -1.92
CA ILE A 106 -14.07 7.99 -0.75
C ILE A 106 -13.27 9.30 -0.63
N SER A 107 -11.95 9.21 -0.73
CA SER A 107 -11.06 10.38 -0.61
C SER A 107 -11.38 11.48 -1.61
N LEU A 108 -11.61 11.14 -2.89
CA LEU A 108 -11.92 12.12 -3.93
C LEU A 108 -13.30 12.77 -3.73
N ILE A 109 -14.30 11.98 -3.34
CA ILE A 109 -15.65 12.49 -3.02
C ILE A 109 -15.58 13.56 -1.93
N PHE A 110 -14.83 13.28 -0.86
CA PHE A 110 -14.73 14.21 0.27
C PHE A 110 -13.84 15.43 0.00
N GLN A 111 -12.88 15.32 -0.91
CA GLN A 111 -12.07 16.48 -1.33
C GLN A 111 -12.85 17.46 -2.23
N GLY A 112 -14.09 17.14 -2.61
CA GLY A 112 -14.93 17.99 -3.45
C GLY A 112 -14.48 18.05 -4.91
N HIS A 113 -13.57 17.16 -5.32
CA HIS A 113 -13.19 17.02 -6.72
C HIS A 113 -14.26 16.21 -7.47
N GLU A 114 -14.58 16.62 -8.70
CA GLU A 114 -15.28 15.73 -9.62
C GLU A 114 -14.44 14.46 -9.81
N ILE A 115 -15.08 13.28 -9.70
CA ILE A 115 -14.39 12.00 -9.86
C ILE A 115 -13.98 11.84 -11.33
N SER A 116 -12.85 12.42 -11.70
CA SER A 116 -12.22 12.17 -12.98
C SER A 116 -11.48 10.84 -12.91
N ILE A 117 -11.54 10.08 -14.01
CA ILE A 117 -10.81 8.81 -14.15
C ILE A 117 -9.31 9.03 -13.94
N GLU A 118 -8.80 10.20 -14.32
CA GLU A 118 -7.41 10.59 -14.17
C GLU A 118 -7.03 10.75 -12.70
N LEU A 119 -7.72 11.59 -11.92
CA LEU A 119 -7.42 11.78 -10.49
C LEU A 119 -7.58 10.48 -9.70
N PHE A 120 -8.58 9.67 -10.04
CA PHE A 120 -8.76 8.34 -9.46
C PHE A 120 -7.56 7.42 -9.74
N GLY A 121 -7.11 7.37 -10.99
CA GLY A 121 -5.92 6.61 -11.39
C GLY A 121 -4.67 7.07 -10.64
N ILE A 122 -4.46 8.38 -10.54
CA ILE A 122 -3.33 8.98 -9.83
C ILE A 122 -3.34 8.58 -8.34
N TYR A 123 -4.51 8.65 -7.69
CA TYR A 123 -4.65 8.26 -6.28
C TYR A 123 -4.35 6.77 -6.08
N VAL A 124 -4.82 5.90 -6.97
CA VAL A 124 -4.52 4.46 -6.90
C VAL A 124 -3.03 4.17 -7.13
N ILE A 125 -2.36 4.90 -8.02
CA ILE A 125 -0.91 4.81 -8.23
C ILE A 125 -0.15 5.26 -6.99
N MET A 126 -0.58 6.35 -6.35
CA MET A 126 -0.03 6.83 -5.08
C MET A 126 -0.12 5.75 -3.99
N LEU A 127 -1.30 5.17 -3.78
CA LEU A 127 -1.51 4.10 -2.78
C LEU A 127 -0.68 2.84 -3.10
N SER A 128 -0.60 2.47 -4.38
CA SER A 128 0.22 1.32 -4.81
C SER A 128 1.71 1.55 -4.58
N THR A 129 2.19 2.77 -4.79
CA THR A 129 3.58 3.16 -4.54
C THR A 129 3.92 3.06 -3.05
N LEU A 130 3.05 3.59 -2.18
CA LEU A 130 3.17 3.46 -0.73
C LEU A 130 3.20 1.98 -0.30
N TYR A 131 2.33 1.16 -0.88
CA TYR A 131 2.26 -0.27 -0.55
C TYR A 131 3.58 -1.00 -0.79
N PHE A 132 4.28 -0.73 -1.90
CA PHE A 132 5.58 -1.37 -2.16
C PHE A 132 6.64 -0.92 -1.15
N PHE A 133 6.72 0.38 -0.84
CA PHE A 133 7.63 0.88 0.18
C PHE A 133 7.38 0.22 1.54
N PHE A 134 6.13 0.19 1.98
CA PHE A 134 5.75 -0.40 3.27
C PHE A 134 5.93 -1.91 3.35
N ASN A 135 5.74 -2.64 2.24
CA ASN A 135 6.07 -4.06 2.24
C ASN A 135 7.56 -4.34 2.28
N LEU A 136 8.42 -3.44 1.79
CA LEU A 136 9.86 -3.59 1.96
C LEU A 136 10.25 -3.61 3.43
N GLY A 137 9.81 -2.62 4.20
CA GLY A 137 10.12 -2.61 5.62
C GLY A 137 9.46 -3.78 6.37
N SER A 138 8.26 -4.21 5.95
CA SER A 138 7.60 -5.41 6.50
C SER A 138 8.44 -6.66 6.29
N ALA A 139 8.93 -6.88 5.07
CA ALA A 139 9.81 -7.99 4.73
C ALA A 139 11.12 -7.97 5.54
N ILE A 140 11.70 -6.80 5.80
CA ILE A 140 12.91 -6.65 6.62
C ILE A 140 12.61 -6.97 8.11
N SER A 141 11.43 -6.59 8.58
CA SER A 141 10.98 -6.81 9.97
C SER A 141 10.40 -8.21 10.24
N LEU A 142 10.44 -9.14 9.28
CA LEU A 142 9.73 -10.42 9.37
C LEU A 142 9.99 -11.19 10.67
N LYS A 143 11.27 -11.32 11.08
CA LYS A 143 11.71 -12.05 12.28
C LYS A 143 11.81 -11.19 13.55
N ARG A 144 11.67 -9.86 13.45
CA ARG A 144 11.83 -8.93 14.58
C ARG A 144 10.54 -8.13 14.79
N ASN A 145 9.99 -8.14 16.01
CA ASN A 145 8.80 -7.35 16.38
C ASN A 145 9.08 -5.84 16.45
N ASN A 146 9.56 -5.21 15.37
CA ASN A 146 9.95 -3.82 15.45
C ASN A 146 9.47 -2.93 14.30
N SER A 147 9.13 -1.72 14.71
CA SER A 147 8.77 -0.51 13.96
C SER A 147 9.82 0.00 12.95
N LEU A 148 10.83 -0.82 12.64
CA LEU A 148 11.84 -0.61 11.58
C LEU A 148 11.20 -0.33 10.21
N ASN A 149 9.96 -0.81 10.04
CA ASN A 149 9.14 -0.60 8.87
C ASN A 149 8.99 0.90 8.56
N ALA A 150 8.63 1.72 9.55
CA ALA A 150 8.52 3.17 9.37
C ALA A 150 9.90 3.83 9.19
N LEU A 151 10.90 3.45 9.98
CA LEU A 151 12.21 4.12 10.02
C LEU A 151 12.99 4.01 8.70
N LEU A 152 12.91 2.86 8.03
CA LEU A 152 13.61 2.60 6.77
C LEU A 152 12.99 3.31 5.56
N ILE A 153 11.71 3.67 5.64
CA ILE A 153 10.96 4.23 4.52
C ILE A 153 10.94 5.75 4.56
N ILE A 154 11.13 6.37 5.74
CA ILE A 154 11.15 7.83 5.92
C ILE A 154 11.97 8.59 4.85
N PRO A 155 13.21 8.17 4.49
CA PRO A 155 14.00 8.89 3.48
C PRO A 155 13.34 8.92 2.09
N LEU A 156 12.62 7.86 1.74
CA LEU A 156 11.91 7.72 0.47
C LEU A 156 10.54 8.41 0.51
N LEU A 157 10.00 8.62 1.71
CA LEU A 157 8.69 9.20 1.94
C LEU A 157 8.66 10.72 1.78
N ILE A 158 9.71 11.43 2.22
CA ILE A 158 9.72 12.91 2.16
C ILE A 158 9.58 13.41 0.72
N PRO A 159 10.39 12.94 -0.27
CA PRO A 159 10.22 13.37 -1.65
C PRO A 159 8.86 13.00 -2.22
N PHE A 160 8.34 11.83 -1.86
CA PHE A 160 7.03 11.37 -2.27
C PHE A 160 5.90 12.27 -1.75
N ILE A 161 5.93 12.66 -0.48
CA ILE A 161 4.91 13.55 0.12
C ILE A 161 4.89 14.91 -0.59
N ILE A 162 6.07 15.49 -0.86
CA ILE A 162 6.19 16.79 -1.54
C ILE A 162 5.54 16.73 -2.92
N LEU A 163 5.83 15.66 -3.67
CA LEU A 163 5.30 15.47 -5.01
C LEU A 163 3.78 15.33 -5.01
N VAL A 164 3.26 14.46 -4.14
CA VAL A 164 1.84 14.16 -4.11
C VAL A 164 1.05 15.38 -3.66
N LYS A 165 1.58 16.18 -2.72
CA LYS A 165 1.04 17.51 -2.41
C LYS A 165 0.96 18.40 -3.65
N GLY A 166 2.00 18.41 -4.49
CA GLY A 166 2.02 19.19 -5.74
C GLY A 166 0.89 18.83 -6.72
N ILE A 167 0.45 17.56 -6.74
CA ILE A 167 -0.66 17.09 -7.58
C ILE A 167 -2.00 17.56 -7.02
N PHE A 168 -2.30 17.23 -5.77
CA PHE A 168 -3.65 17.36 -5.21
C PHE A 168 -3.93 18.71 -4.54
N VAL A 169 -2.89 19.45 -4.13
CA VAL A 169 -3.04 20.76 -3.48
C VAL A 169 -2.64 21.89 -4.43
N ASP A 170 -1.46 21.78 -5.04
CA ASP A 170 -0.90 22.87 -5.85
C ASP A 170 -1.40 22.85 -7.31
N GLY A 171 -2.17 21.82 -7.71
CA GLY A 171 -2.78 21.69 -9.04
C GLY A 171 -1.79 21.43 -10.19
N GLN A 172 -0.54 21.10 -9.88
CA GLN A 172 0.51 20.84 -10.86
C GLN A 172 0.47 19.38 -11.31
N LEU A 173 -0.47 19.05 -12.19
CA LEU A 173 -0.76 17.66 -12.58
C LEU A 173 0.34 17.03 -13.43
N GLU A 174 0.65 17.60 -14.60
CA GLU A 174 1.52 16.93 -15.58
C GLU A 174 2.93 16.60 -15.06
N PRO A 175 3.75 17.54 -14.55
CA PRO A 175 5.12 17.22 -14.15
C PRO A 175 5.17 16.28 -12.95
N ASN A 176 4.27 16.47 -11.98
CA ASN A 176 4.24 15.64 -10.79
C ASN A 176 3.67 14.26 -11.08
N PHE A 177 2.72 14.12 -12.02
CA PHE A 177 2.22 12.81 -12.44
C PHE A 177 3.33 11.94 -13.04
N TRP A 178 4.12 12.47 -13.98
CA TRP A 178 5.21 11.70 -14.59
C TRP A 178 6.24 11.26 -13.55
N PHE A 179 6.51 12.11 -12.57
CA PHE A 179 7.43 11.78 -11.50
C PHE A 179 6.82 10.76 -10.52
N LEU A 180 5.52 10.84 -10.22
CA LEU A 180 4.80 9.82 -9.44
C LEU A 180 4.85 8.47 -10.16
N PHE A 181 4.62 8.48 -11.47
CA PHE A 181 4.65 7.29 -12.30
C PHE A 181 6.06 6.69 -12.35
N ALA A 182 7.10 7.52 -12.45
CA ALA A 182 8.48 7.07 -12.34
C ALA A 182 8.76 6.44 -10.96
N TYR A 183 8.26 7.04 -9.87
CA TYR A 183 8.33 6.46 -8.52
C TYR A 183 7.60 5.12 -8.41
N PHE A 184 6.42 5.03 -9.03
CA PHE A 184 5.66 3.79 -9.09
C PHE A 184 6.41 2.71 -9.86
N VAL A 185 6.98 3.01 -11.02
CA VAL A 185 7.79 2.07 -11.82
C VAL A 185 9.03 1.65 -11.03
N PHE A 186 9.71 2.57 -10.36
CA PHE A 186 10.83 2.25 -9.46
C PHE A 186 10.39 1.31 -8.33
N ALA A 187 9.25 1.58 -7.71
CA ALA A 187 8.72 0.75 -6.63
C ALA A 187 8.26 -0.64 -7.12
N SER A 188 7.56 -0.73 -8.24
CA SER A 188 7.05 -1.98 -8.80
C SER A 188 8.15 -2.87 -9.38
N SER A 189 9.32 -2.31 -9.71
CA SER A 189 10.47 -3.05 -10.24
C SER A 189 11.54 -3.29 -9.17
N PHE A 190 12.26 -2.23 -8.78
CA PHE A 190 13.42 -2.31 -7.90
C PHE A 190 13.02 -2.76 -6.49
N ILE A 191 12.06 -2.07 -5.87
CA ILE A 191 11.65 -2.38 -4.49
C ILE A 191 10.98 -3.75 -4.42
N PHE A 192 10.14 -4.06 -5.40
CA PHE A 192 9.55 -5.39 -5.54
C PHE A 192 10.61 -6.49 -5.61
N TYR A 193 11.67 -6.30 -6.39
CA TYR A 193 12.80 -7.23 -6.45
C TYR A 193 13.58 -7.29 -5.13
N THR A 194 13.79 -6.15 -4.45
CA THR A 194 14.43 -6.11 -3.14
C THR A 194 13.63 -6.89 -2.10
N ILE A 195 12.29 -6.75 -2.07
CA ILE A 195 11.41 -7.54 -1.18
C ILE A 195 11.67 -9.04 -1.38
N LEU A 196 11.72 -9.50 -2.63
CA LEU A 196 11.96 -10.91 -2.94
C LEU A 196 13.31 -11.40 -2.39
N GLN A 197 14.38 -10.61 -2.53
CA GLN A 197 15.70 -10.97 -2.00
C GLN A 197 15.73 -10.93 -0.47
N VAL A 198 15.10 -9.94 0.15
CA VAL A 198 15.00 -9.85 1.61
C VAL A 198 14.26 -11.05 2.18
N LEU A 199 13.11 -11.43 1.60
CA LEU A 199 12.34 -12.59 2.06
C LEU A 199 13.16 -13.88 2.01
N ARG A 200 14.00 -14.07 0.99
CA ARG A 200 14.92 -15.22 0.88
C ARG A 200 16.00 -15.26 1.95
N ILE A 201 16.52 -14.09 2.32
CA ILE A 201 17.53 -13.99 3.38
C ILE A 201 16.88 -14.24 4.73
N GLN A 202 15.69 -13.67 4.95
CA GLN A 202 14.96 -13.80 6.21
C GLN A 202 14.37 -15.20 6.41
N SER A 203 14.09 -15.97 5.36
CA SER A 203 13.58 -17.35 5.47
C SER A 203 14.66 -18.42 5.61
N ARG A 204 15.94 -18.05 5.53
CA ARG A 204 17.07 -18.91 5.93
C ARG A 204 17.33 -18.77 7.42
#